data_AF-A0A7X4VWB7-F1
#
_entry.id   AF-A0A7X4VWB7-F1
#
_cell.length_a   1.000
_cell.length_b   1.000
_cell.length_c   1.000
_cell.angle_alpha   90.00
_cell.angle_beta   90.00
_cell.angle_gamma   90.00
#
_symmetry.space_group_name_H-M   'P 1'
#
loop_
_entity.id
_entity.type
_entity.pdbx_description
1 polymer ?
#
loop_
_entity_poly.entity_id
_entity_poly.type
_entity_poly.pdbx_seq_one_letter_code
_entity_poly.pdbx_strand_id
1 'polypeptide(L)'
;MTPRARTNQLLYQAELLLQVPAGDDEHTEARRMAAEEGALALTELALQALLREVTEHARLSNHDWRELLGPEGAGIAELQRLRELAAREGSWLHWLIARLAALHGDEGAARRGHGGTGLIAVGGAAQLGQALDDCLRQAKAEIAALRQTSQEW
;
A
#
# COMPACT_ATOMS: atom_id res chain seq x y z
N MET A 1 -8.00 -17.84 -11.35
CA MET A 1 -7.91 -16.36 -11.31
C MET A 1 -6.47 -15.99 -11.62
N THR A 2 -6.21 -15.07 -12.55
CA THR A 2 -4.84 -14.65 -12.91
C THR A 2 -4.24 -13.71 -11.86
N PRO A 3 -2.90 -13.62 -11.72
CA PRO A 3 -2.26 -12.65 -10.83
C PRO A 3 -2.76 -11.21 -11.06
N ARG A 4 -2.85 -10.81 -12.34
CA ARG A 4 -3.41 -9.51 -12.77
C ARG A 4 -4.83 -9.24 -12.26
N ALA A 5 -5.72 -10.22 -12.40
CA ALA A 5 -7.09 -10.08 -11.91
C ALA A 5 -7.13 -9.94 -10.38
N ARG A 6 -6.26 -10.66 -9.67
CA ARG A 6 -6.15 -10.58 -8.20
C ARG A 6 -5.64 -9.22 -7.74
N THR A 7 -4.60 -8.66 -8.38
CA THR A 7 -4.09 -7.31 -8.11
C THR A 7 -5.22 -6.28 -8.21
N ASN A 8 -5.98 -6.30 -9.32
CA ASN A 8 -7.06 -5.35 -9.55
C ASN A 8 -8.20 -5.50 -8.52
N GLN A 9 -8.57 -6.74 -8.20
CA GLN A 9 -9.62 -7.02 -7.21
C GLN A 9 -9.25 -6.44 -5.83
N LEU A 10 -8.02 -6.66 -5.37
CA LEU A 10 -7.58 -6.22 -4.04
C LEU A 10 -7.49 -4.70 -3.95
N LEU A 11 -6.98 -4.03 -4.98
CA LEU A 11 -6.98 -2.56 -5.06
C LEU A 11 -8.40 -2.01 -4.98
N TYR A 12 -9.32 -2.57 -5.76
CA TYR A 12 -10.72 -2.14 -5.74
C TYR A 12 -11.39 -2.39 -4.38
N GLN A 13 -11.11 -3.52 -3.74
CA GLN A 13 -11.63 -3.82 -2.40
C GLN A 13 -11.10 -2.85 -1.34
N ALA A 14 -9.84 -2.45 -1.40
CA ALA A 14 -9.28 -1.44 -0.52
C ALA A 14 -10.00 -0.08 -0.70
N GLU A 15 -10.23 0.34 -1.94
CA GLU A 15 -10.98 1.57 -2.24
C GLU A 15 -12.42 1.52 -1.71
N LEU A 16 -13.11 0.40 -1.90
CA LEU A 16 -14.46 0.22 -1.36
C LEU A 16 -14.49 0.29 0.16
N LEU A 17 -13.50 -0.30 0.82
CA LEU A 17 -13.43 -0.30 2.28
C LEU A 17 -13.23 1.11 2.85
N LEU A 18 -12.43 1.96 2.17
CA LEU A 18 -12.27 3.37 2.53
C LEU A 18 -13.55 4.19 2.37
N GLN A 19 -14.48 3.75 1.51
CA GLN A 19 -15.76 4.43 1.28
C GLN A 19 -16.85 4.01 2.29
N VAL A 20 -16.60 3.02 3.13
CA VAL A 20 -17.58 2.60 4.14
C VAL A 20 -17.77 3.72 5.17
N PRO A 21 -19.00 4.26 5.33
CA PRO A 21 -19.25 5.32 6.28
C PRO A 21 -18.95 4.86 7.70
N ALA A 22 -18.19 5.67 8.44
CA ALA A 22 -17.88 5.40 9.83
C ALA A 22 -19.09 5.58 10.78
N GLY A 23 -20.20 6.16 10.31
CA GLY A 23 -21.38 6.48 11.13
C GLY A 23 -21.19 7.68 12.05
N ASP A 24 -22.17 7.95 12.89
CA ASP A 24 -22.19 9.08 13.85
C ASP A 24 -22.68 8.58 15.23
N ASP A 25 -21.96 7.61 15.79
CA ASP A 25 -22.19 7.06 17.12
C ASP A 25 -20.87 6.90 17.89
N GLU A 26 -20.94 6.34 19.09
CA GLU A 26 -19.77 6.09 19.97
C GLU A 26 -18.67 5.21 19.35
N HIS A 27 -18.96 4.48 18.28
CA HIS A 27 -18.01 3.62 17.57
C HIS A 27 -17.44 4.26 16.30
N THR A 28 -17.78 5.51 15.98
CA THR A 28 -17.32 6.17 14.75
C THR A 28 -15.80 6.14 14.57
N GLU A 29 -15.03 6.46 15.63
CA GLU A 29 -13.57 6.43 15.52
C GLU A 29 -13.02 5.01 15.33
N ALA A 30 -13.56 4.03 16.08
CA ALA A 30 -13.14 2.64 15.99
C ALA A 30 -13.44 2.04 14.60
N ARG A 31 -14.62 2.33 14.03
CA ARG A 31 -14.99 1.88 12.67
C ARG A 31 -14.11 2.52 11.61
N ARG A 32 -13.81 3.82 11.74
CA ARG A 32 -12.89 4.51 10.82
C ARG A 32 -11.50 3.87 10.86
N MET A 33 -10.93 3.64 12.04
CA MET A 33 -9.62 3.02 12.19
C MET A 33 -9.60 1.59 11.62
N ALA A 34 -10.63 0.80 11.91
CA ALA A 34 -10.75 -0.57 11.38
C ALA A 34 -10.83 -0.58 9.85
N ALA A 35 -11.57 0.35 9.25
CA ALA A 35 -11.65 0.48 7.79
C ALA A 35 -10.29 0.90 7.19
N GLU A 36 -9.60 1.86 7.80
CA GLU A 36 -8.29 2.34 7.34
C GLU A 36 -7.22 1.23 7.40
N GLU A 37 -7.10 0.52 8.53
CA GLU A 37 -6.13 -0.58 8.65
C GLU A 37 -6.49 -1.78 7.78
N GLY A 38 -7.79 -2.11 7.66
CA GLY A 38 -8.25 -3.15 6.75
C GLY A 38 -7.96 -2.81 5.28
N ALA A 39 -8.14 -1.55 4.88
CA ALA A 39 -7.81 -1.10 3.53
C ALA A 39 -6.30 -1.16 3.27
N LEU A 40 -5.49 -0.79 4.27
CA LEU A 40 -4.04 -0.89 4.19
C LEU A 40 -3.57 -2.35 4.07
N ALA A 41 -4.18 -3.28 4.82
CA ALA A 41 -3.89 -4.71 4.71
C ALA A 41 -4.29 -5.27 3.32
N LEU A 42 -5.42 -4.86 2.77
CA LEU A 42 -5.81 -5.20 1.39
C LEU A 42 -4.81 -4.64 0.36
N THR A 43 -4.28 -3.44 0.62
CA THR A 43 -3.26 -2.81 -0.22
C THR A 43 -1.93 -3.57 -0.16
N GLU A 44 -1.55 -4.13 1.00
CA GLU A 44 -0.40 -5.04 1.10
C GLU A 44 -0.60 -6.31 0.28
N LEU A 45 -1.76 -6.93 0.39
CA LEU A 45 -2.08 -8.12 -0.41
C LEU A 45 -2.05 -7.78 -1.91
N ALA A 46 -2.49 -6.58 -2.29
CA ALA A 46 -2.41 -6.11 -3.67
C ALA A 46 -0.95 -5.93 -4.12
N LEU A 47 -0.07 -5.40 -3.27
CA LEU A 47 1.37 -5.29 -3.55
C LEU A 47 1.99 -6.67 -3.75
N GLN A 48 1.68 -7.65 -2.90
CA GLN A 48 2.17 -9.03 -3.07
C GLN A 48 1.64 -9.68 -4.36
N ALA A 49 0.37 -9.43 -4.71
CA ALA A 49 -0.21 -9.90 -5.97
C ALA A 49 0.46 -9.25 -7.19
N LEU A 50 0.75 -7.94 -7.12
CA LEU A 50 1.48 -7.21 -8.16
C LEU A 50 2.89 -7.79 -8.34
N LEU A 51 3.61 -8.06 -7.25
CA LEU A 51 4.95 -8.64 -7.33
C LEU A 51 4.90 -10.00 -8.04
N ARG A 52 3.95 -10.88 -7.67
CA ARG A 52 3.72 -12.16 -8.38
C ARG A 52 3.38 -11.97 -9.85
N GLU A 53 2.61 -10.93 -10.18
CA GLU A 53 2.26 -10.60 -11.56
C GLU A 53 3.50 -10.21 -12.37
N VAL A 54 4.33 -9.28 -11.87
CA VAL A 54 5.51 -8.80 -12.61
C VAL A 54 6.69 -9.78 -12.59
N THR A 55 6.68 -10.77 -11.69
CA THR A 55 7.70 -11.82 -11.62
C THR A 55 7.22 -13.17 -12.13
N GLU A 56 6.07 -13.24 -12.81
CA GLU A 56 5.45 -14.51 -13.23
C GLU A 56 6.42 -15.39 -14.05
N HIS A 57 7.22 -14.76 -14.92
CA HIS A 57 8.20 -15.47 -15.77
C HIS A 57 9.48 -15.89 -15.04
N ALA A 58 9.78 -15.29 -13.89
CA ALA A 58 11.03 -15.51 -13.16
C ALA A 58 11.02 -16.72 -12.23
N ARG A 59 9.87 -17.39 -12.06
CA ARG A 59 9.70 -18.61 -11.24
C ARG A 59 10.31 -18.52 -9.84
N LEU A 60 10.16 -17.37 -9.18
CA LEU A 60 10.68 -17.14 -7.84
C LEU A 60 9.99 -18.04 -6.81
N SER A 61 10.74 -18.53 -5.83
CA SER A 61 10.22 -19.38 -4.74
C SER A 61 9.48 -18.60 -3.67
N ASN A 62 9.81 -17.32 -3.47
CA ASN A 62 9.17 -16.41 -2.52
C ASN A 62 8.77 -15.11 -3.22
N HIS A 63 7.70 -14.49 -2.72
CA HIS A 63 7.18 -13.21 -3.21
C HIS A 63 6.91 -12.23 -2.06
N ASP A 64 7.66 -12.37 -0.95
CA ASP A 64 7.63 -11.38 0.13
C ASP A 64 8.16 -10.05 -0.41
N TRP A 65 7.37 -8.98 -0.22
CA TRP A 65 7.71 -7.67 -0.72
C TRP A 65 8.96 -7.09 -0.04
N ARG A 66 9.25 -7.45 1.21
CA ARG A 66 10.45 -7.01 1.94
C ARG A 66 11.71 -7.57 1.31
N GLU A 67 11.66 -8.81 0.84
CA GLU A 67 12.76 -9.45 0.13
C GLU A 67 12.88 -8.91 -1.29
N LEU A 68 11.78 -8.88 -2.05
CA LEU A 68 11.80 -8.50 -3.46
C LEU A 68 12.10 -7.01 -3.70
N LEU A 69 11.69 -6.13 -2.78
CA LEU A 69 12.00 -4.70 -2.81
C LEU A 69 13.27 -4.35 -2.01
N GLY A 70 13.89 -5.34 -1.36
CA GLY A 70 15.16 -5.21 -0.68
C GLY A 70 16.36 -5.19 -1.64
N PRO A 71 17.58 -4.94 -1.12
CA PRO A 71 18.81 -4.86 -1.91
C PRO A 71 19.15 -6.17 -2.64
N GLU A 72 18.78 -7.31 -2.06
CA GLU A 72 19.07 -8.65 -2.59
C GLU A 72 18.01 -9.19 -3.56
N GLY A 73 16.99 -8.40 -3.90
CA GLY A 73 15.92 -8.91 -4.75
C GLY A 73 16.39 -9.19 -6.18
N ALA A 74 15.67 -10.08 -6.89
CA ALA A 74 16.00 -10.49 -8.25
C ALA A 74 16.18 -9.31 -9.23
N GLY A 75 17.14 -9.41 -10.16
CA GLY A 75 17.48 -8.40 -11.17
C GLY A 75 16.48 -8.32 -12.33
N ILE A 76 15.19 -8.24 -12.01
CA ILE A 76 14.08 -8.12 -12.98
C ILE A 76 13.80 -6.63 -13.17
N ALA A 77 13.64 -6.17 -14.41
CA ALA A 77 13.50 -4.75 -14.74
C ALA A 77 12.33 -4.08 -14.00
N GLU A 78 11.17 -4.74 -13.95
CA GLU A 78 9.99 -4.27 -13.24
C GLU A 78 10.22 -4.17 -11.73
N LEU A 79 10.93 -5.14 -11.14
CA LEU A 79 11.31 -5.08 -9.72
C LEU A 79 12.29 -3.94 -9.45
N GLN A 80 13.27 -3.73 -10.34
CA GLN A 80 14.22 -2.64 -10.22
C GLN A 80 13.50 -1.29 -10.24
N ARG A 81 12.56 -1.08 -11.16
CA ARG A 81 11.72 0.12 -11.19
C ARG A 81 10.91 0.31 -9.91
N LEU A 82 10.35 -0.76 -9.36
CA LEU A 82 9.64 -0.71 -8.07
C LEU A 82 10.59 -0.39 -6.91
N ARG A 83 11.83 -0.89 -6.90
CA ARG A 83 12.85 -0.53 -5.89
C ARG A 83 13.24 0.93 -5.95
N GLU A 84 13.47 1.45 -7.14
CA GLU A 84 13.75 2.88 -7.35
C GLU A 84 12.59 3.74 -6.85
N LEU A 85 11.36 3.30 -7.10
CA LEU A 85 10.18 3.97 -6.58
C LEU A 85 10.10 3.89 -5.05
N ALA A 86 10.36 2.73 -4.45
CA ALA A 86 10.40 2.55 -3.00
C ALA A 86 11.49 3.40 -2.31
N ALA A 87 12.63 3.61 -2.98
CA ALA A 87 13.72 4.44 -2.50
C ALA A 87 13.46 5.95 -2.67
N ARG A 88 12.59 6.35 -3.60
CA ARG A 88 12.26 7.76 -3.83
C ARG A 88 11.36 8.29 -2.72
N GLU A 89 11.91 9.14 -1.85
CA GLU A 89 11.14 9.83 -0.82
C GLU A 89 9.91 10.55 -1.41
N GLY A 90 8.79 10.45 -0.68
CA GLY A 90 7.51 11.02 -1.11
C GLY A 90 6.81 10.26 -2.25
N SER A 91 7.37 9.16 -2.77
CA SER A 91 6.62 8.27 -3.66
C SER A 91 5.51 7.53 -2.88
N TRP A 92 4.48 7.09 -3.60
CA TRP A 92 3.42 6.28 -3.01
C TRP A 92 3.96 4.97 -2.40
N LEU A 93 4.95 4.35 -3.03
CA LEU A 93 5.49 3.07 -2.57
C LEU A 93 6.40 3.25 -1.34
N HIS A 94 7.19 4.32 -1.31
CA HIS A 94 7.94 4.71 -0.12
C HIS A 94 7.01 4.94 1.07
N TRP A 95 5.94 5.72 0.86
CA TRP A 95 4.92 5.99 1.88
C TRP A 95 4.21 4.70 2.33
N LEU A 96 3.80 3.86 1.37
CA LEU A 96 3.10 2.61 1.65
C LEU A 96 3.96 1.69 2.52
N ILE A 97 5.24 1.49 2.18
CA ILE A 97 6.15 0.64 2.96
C ILE A 97 6.25 1.12 4.41
N ALA A 98 6.36 2.44 4.63
CA ALA A 98 6.39 2.99 5.98
C ALA A 98 5.09 2.75 6.75
N ARG A 99 3.93 2.81 6.07
CA ARG A 99 2.63 2.49 6.68
C ARG A 99 2.46 1.00 6.96
N LEU A 100 2.93 0.13 6.07
CA LEU A 100 2.94 -1.32 6.29
C LEU A 100 3.84 -1.69 7.47
N ALA A 101 4.99 -1.04 7.64
CA ALA A 101 5.81 -1.22 8.83
C ALA A 101 5.04 -0.86 10.12
N ALA A 102 4.29 0.25 10.11
CA ALA A 102 3.44 0.63 11.23
C ALA A 102 2.28 -0.35 11.47
N LEU A 103 1.65 -0.87 10.40
CA LEU A 103 0.56 -1.86 10.50
C LEU A 103 1.01 -3.16 11.18
N HIS A 104 2.25 -3.59 10.92
CA HIS A 104 2.82 -4.78 11.55
C HIS A 104 3.36 -4.53 12.97
N GLY A 105 3.44 -3.27 13.41
CA GLY A 105 3.87 -2.92 14.76
C GLY A 105 2.72 -2.95 15.77
N ASP A 106 3.06 -2.98 17.06
CA ASP A 106 2.10 -3.15 18.17
C ASP A 106 1.05 -2.02 18.26
N GLU A 107 1.37 -0.83 17.75
CA GLU A 107 0.50 0.34 17.82
C GLU A 107 -0.55 0.37 16.70
N GLY A 108 -0.37 -0.40 15.63
CA GLY A 108 -1.18 -0.31 14.41
C GLY A 108 -0.85 0.94 13.57
N ALA A 109 -1.40 0.98 12.36
CA ALA A 109 -1.16 2.07 11.41
C ALA A 109 -2.12 3.26 11.61
N ALA A 110 -3.33 3.02 12.12
CA ALA A 110 -4.36 4.04 12.28
C ALA A 110 -4.30 4.78 13.63
N ARG A 111 -3.46 4.31 14.56
CA ARG A 111 -3.30 4.96 15.86
C ARG A 111 -2.54 6.28 15.70
N ARG A 112 -3.19 7.37 16.10
CA ARG A 112 -2.54 8.68 16.20
C ARG A 112 -1.58 8.65 17.39
N GLY A 113 -0.29 8.88 17.16
CA GLY A 113 0.72 8.94 18.23
C GLY A 113 0.23 9.81 19.38
N HIS A 114 -0.07 9.19 20.52
CA HIS A 114 -0.34 9.91 21.76
C HIS A 114 1.02 10.38 22.29
N GLY A 115 1.45 11.58 21.89
CA GLY A 115 2.77 12.08 22.26
C GLY A 115 2.83 13.60 22.32
N GLY A 116 2.60 14.15 23.52
CA GLY A 116 3.13 15.45 23.93
C GLY A 116 2.11 16.52 24.26
N THR A 117 1.74 16.63 25.53
CA THR A 117 1.23 17.86 26.14
C THR A 117 2.15 19.03 25.75
N GLY A 118 1.68 19.94 24.89
CA GLY A 118 2.35 21.24 24.71
C GLY A 118 2.79 21.66 23.30
N LEU A 119 2.42 20.97 22.22
CA LEU A 119 2.49 21.58 20.89
C LEU A 119 1.18 21.39 20.13
N ILE A 120 0.56 22.51 19.80
CA ILE A 120 -0.53 22.55 18.82
C ILE A 120 0.05 22.02 17.52
N ALA A 121 -0.33 20.81 17.14
CA ALA A 121 -0.13 20.29 15.79
C ALA A 121 -1.04 21.09 14.84
N VAL A 122 -0.62 22.31 14.51
CA VAL A 122 -1.21 23.11 13.45
C VAL A 122 -0.82 22.45 12.13
N GLY A 123 -1.76 21.70 11.55
CA GLY A 123 -1.75 21.32 10.14
C GLY A 123 -1.12 19.97 9.82
N GLY A 124 -1.91 19.08 9.22
CA GLY A 124 -1.36 18.19 8.18
C GLY A 124 -1.35 16.69 8.43
N ALA A 125 -2.04 16.16 9.46
CA ALA A 125 -2.39 14.74 9.42
C ALA A 125 -3.61 14.57 8.50
N ALA A 126 -3.38 14.44 7.19
CA ALA A 126 -4.41 13.86 6.34
C ALA A 126 -4.88 12.57 7.03
N GLN A 127 -6.20 12.41 7.22
CA GLN A 127 -6.74 11.17 7.77
C GLN A 127 -6.13 10.02 6.97
N LEU A 128 -5.64 8.96 7.64
CA LEU A 128 -4.92 7.87 6.99
C LEU A 128 -5.68 7.36 5.76
N GLY A 129 -7.02 7.34 5.80
CA GLY A 129 -7.86 7.04 4.66
C GLY A 129 -7.65 7.94 3.43
N GLN A 130 -7.53 9.26 3.59
CA GLN A 130 -7.27 10.18 2.47
C GLN A 130 -5.88 9.95 1.86
N ALA A 131 -4.86 9.80 2.71
CA ALA A 131 -3.51 9.50 2.23
C ALA A 131 -3.44 8.14 1.53
N LEU A 132 -4.21 7.15 2.01
CA LEU A 132 -4.31 5.84 1.37
C LEU A 132 -5.07 5.90 0.03
N ASP A 133 -6.13 6.71 -0.10
CA ASP A 133 -6.82 6.94 -1.37
C ASP A 133 -5.86 7.53 -2.43
N ASP A 134 -5.09 8.55 -2.05
CA ASP A 134 -4.10 9.15 -2.95
C ASP A 134 -2.98 8.16 -3.30
N CYS A 135 -2.56 7.31 -2.35
CA CYS A 135 -1.62 6.21 -2.60
C CYS A 135 -2.19 5.20 -3.61
N LEU A 136 -3.44 4.75 -3.44
CA LEU A 136 -4.11 3.80 -4.32
C LEU A 136 -4.25 4.35 -5.75
N ARG A 137 -4.56 5.65 -5.88
CA ARG A 137 -4.64 6.33 -7.18
C ARG A 137 -3.29 6.33 -7.90
N GLN A 138 -2.22 6.69 -7.20
CA GLN A 138 -0.86 6.68 -7.76
C GLN A 138 -0.39 5.26 -8.09
N ALA A 139 -0.66 4.29 -7.22
CA ALA A 139 -0.33 2.89 -7.44
C ALA A 139 -1.00 2.35 -8.71
N LYS A 140 -2.30 2.61 -8.92
CA LYS A 140 -3.02 2.19 -10.14
C LYS A 140 -2.41 2.79 -11.41
N ALA A 141 -2.00 4.06 -11.37
CA ALA A 141 -1.35 4.71 -12.51
C ALA A 141 0.01 4.05 -12.84
N GLU A 142 0.85 3.82 -11.84
CA GLU A 142 2.15 3.15 -12.02
C GLU A 142 2.00 1.69 -12.48
N ILE A 143 1.03 0.96 -11.93
CA ILE A 143 0.73 -0.42 -12.36
C ILE A 143 0.29 -0.47 -13.83
N ALA A 144 -0.53 0.48 -14.27
CA ALA A 144 -0.91 0.57 -15.67
C ALA A 144 0.31 0.81 -16.57
N ALA A 145 1.21 1.71 -16.17
CA ALA A 145 2.44 1.99 -16.91
C ALA A 145 3.42 0.80 -16.92
N LEU A 146 3.54 0.06 -15.81
CA LEU A 146 4.33 -1.19 -15.75
C LEU A 146 3.79 -2.25 -16.71
N ARG A 147 2.46 -2.45 -16.74
CA ARG A 147 1.83 -3.42 -17.63
C ARG A 147 1.94 -3.07 -19.11
N GLN A 148 1.96 -1.79 -19.45
CA GLN A 148 2.23 -1.35 -20.82
C GLN A 148 3.65 -1.71 -21.23
N THR A 149 4.62 -1.42 -20.37
CA THR A 149 6.02 -1.76 -20.64
C THR A 149 6.23 -3.26 -20.76
N SER A 150 5.65 -4.11 -19.91
CA SER A 150 5.78 -5.58 -20.04
C SER A 150 5.07 -6.18 -21.26
N GLN A 151 4.19 -5.45 -21.98
CA GLN A 151 3.56 -5.92 -23.22
C GLN A 151 4.41 -5.65 -24.48
N GLU A 152 5.44 -4.80 -24.36
CA GLU A 152 6.32 -4.44 -25.47
C GLU A 152 7.49 -5.43 -25.67
N TRP A 153 7.62 -6.43 -24.80
CA TRP A 153 8.68 -7.47 -24.80
C TRP A 153 8.08 -8.87 -24.89
#